data_AF-A0A0P7GB02-F1
#
_entry.id   AF-A0A0P7GB02-F1
#
_cell.length_a   1.000
_cell.length_b   1.000
_cell.length_c   1.000
_cell.angle_alpha   90.00
_cell.angle_beta   90.00
_cell.angle_gamma   90.00
#
_symmetry.space_group_name_H-M   'P 1'
#
loop_
_entity.id
_entity.type
_entity.pdbx_description
1 polymer ?
#
loop_
_entity_poly.entity_id
_entity_poly.type
_entity_poly.pdbx_seq_one_letter_code
_entity_poly.pdbx_strand_id
1 'polypeptide(L)'
;MLVGGHESGNGEDLCFVPDFLPGSLVTPAGRPLHNLLTRLLGRSRDADGSVPQPVVVLPMTFGRNPTLVADTAKTLRWLGTGDSNGDAAAPLALADAFGTGDHLTAWLRTAAVEVRRRSAEAAMLITADAANPFDDAELYRITHLVRTHGAGVPVETAAAGSAAGLLEAVRRLRLLGSKHTIVVPAGFRRTPVVSSELVPYGSGDFSDTEFYGGLLSERAVLRVIGERVRDALHALSHGRTGVEAGLQADHGHGYAHSHAFEESVGHSHPHSHGTGASHPHSHPAPIGRN
;
A
#
# COMPACT_ATOMS: atom_id res chain seq x y z
N MET A 1 -0.50 -2.36 -18.28
CA MET A 1 -1.04 -1.23 -17.49
C MET A 1 -0.60 -1.39 -16.05
N LEU A 2 -0.17 -0.29 -15.44
CA LEU A 2 0.34 -0.22 -14.07
C LEU A 2 -0.68 0.53 -13.22
N VAL A 3 -1.07 -0.06 -12.10
CA VAL A 3 -2.04 0.54 -11.18
C VAL A 3 -1.31 1.02 -9.94
N GLY A 4 -1.22 2.34 -9.80
CA GLY A 4 -0.59 2.97 -8.65
C GLY A 4 -1.53 3.00 -7.44
N GLY A 5 -0.97 2.71 -6.27
CA GLY A 5 -1.59 2.94 -4.96
C GLY A 5 -0.85 4.04 -4.18
N HIS A 6 -1.17 4.19 -2.90
CA HIS A 6 -0.52 5.20 -2.04
C HIS A 6 1.00 5.02 -1.95
N GLU A 7 1.52 3.78 -2.06
CA GLU A 7 2.96 3.50 -2.06
C GLU A 7 3.72 4.06 -3.26
N SER A 8 3.02 4.43 -4.33
CA SER A 8 3.57 5.05 -5.53
C SER A 8 3.05 6.47 -5.78
N GLY A 9 2.47 7.12 -4.77
CA GLY A 9 1.81 8.43 -4.95
C GLY A 9 0.66 8.35 -5.97
N ASN A 10 -0.15 7.30 -5.93
CA ASN A 10 -1.19 7.01 -6.93
C ASN A 10 -0.67 6.88 -8.38
N GLY A 11 0.63 6.61 -8.55
CA GLY A 11 1.30 6.39 -9.83
C GLY A 11 2.28 7.50 -10.21
N GLU A 12 2.32 8.61 -9.46
CA GLU A 12 3.25 9.72 -9.69
C GLU A 12 4.72 9.26 -9.69
N ASP A 13 5.07 8.34 -8.79
CA ASP A 13 6.44 7.80 -8.68
C ASP A 13 6.85 6.89 -9.84
N LEU A 14 5.91 6.54 -10.72
CA LEU A 14 6.09 5.62 -11.85
C LEU A 14 6.12 6.34 -13.21
N CYS A 15 6.20 7.67 -13.20
CA CYS A 15 6.17 8.51 -14.41
C CYS A 15 7.28 8.18 -15.42
N PHE A 16 8.39 7.59 -14.97
CA PHE A 16 9.49 7.16 -15.84
C PHE A 16 9.16 5.89 -16.65
N VAL A 17 8.19 5.07 -16.22
CA VAL A 17 7.97 3.75 -16.83
C VAL A 17 7.51 3.83 -18.29
N PRO A 18 6.56 4.70 -18.67
CA PRO A 18 6.16 4.87 -20.07
C PRO A 18 7.32 5.19 -21.03
N ASP A 19 8.37 5.86 -20.57
CA ASP A 19 9.54 6.21 -21.39
C ASP A 19 10.38 4.98 -21.75
N PHE A 20 10.35 3.93 -20.92
CA PHE A 20 11.14 2.71 -21.11
C PHE A 20 10.31 1.49 -21.52
N LEU A 21 9.00 1.49 -21.29
CA LEU A 21 8.07 0.45 -21.68
C LEU A 21 6.96 1.06 -22.55
N PRO A 22 7.18 1.18 -23.87
CA PRO A 22 6.19 1.71 -24.80
C PRO A 22 4.85 0.97 -24.70
N GLY A 23 3.76 1.72 -24.70
CA GLY A 23 2.40 1.17 -24.53
C GLY A 23 2.02 0.86 -23.08
N SER A 24 2.93 1.03 -22.11
CA SER A 24 2.53 1.03 -20.71
C SER A 24 1.76 2.30 -20.37
N LEU A 25 0.75 2.14 -19.51
CA LEU A 25 -0.08 3.23 -18.99
C LEU A 25 -0.06 3.13 -17.48
N VAL A 26 0.10 4.26 -16.81
CA VAL A 26 0.03 4.38 -15.35
C VAL A 26 -1.30 5.01 -14.98
N THR A 27 -1.99 4.44 -14.00
CA THR A 27 -3.27 4.98 -13.54
C THR A 27 -3.47 4.74 -12.05
N PRO A 28 -4.15 5.64 -11.32
CA PRO A 28 -4.62 5.35 -9.98
C PRO A 28 -5.65 4.20 -9.98
N ALA A 29 -5.78 3.54 -8.83
CA ALA A 29 -6.83 2.54 -8.61
C ALA A 29 -8.26 3.11 -8.66
N GLY A 30 -9.26 2.22 -8.67
CA GLY A 30 -10.68 2.59 -8.59
C GLY A 30 -11.25 3.15 -9.90
N ARG A 31 -11.97 4.27 -9.83
CA ARG A 31 -12.69 4.85 -10.98
C ARG A 31 -11.77 5.25 -12.16
N PRO A 32 -10.59 5.87 -11.95
CA PRO A 32 -9.64 6.12 -13.03
C PRO A 32 -9.24 4.86 -13.79
N LEU A 33 -8.89 3.78 -13.08
CA LEU A 33 -8.60 2.47 -13.66
C LEU A 33 -9.78 1.94 -14.48
N HIS A 34 -10.98 1.93 -13.90
CA HIS A 34 -12.18 1.47 -14.60
C HIS A 34 -12.41 2.25 -15.91
N ASN A 35 -12.41 3.58 -15.84
CA ASN A 35 -12.64 4.45 -17.00
C ASN A 35 -11.57 4.24 -18.08
N LEU A 36 -10.32 4.02 -17.70
CA LEU A 36 -9.24 3.76 -18.64
C LEU A 36 -9.44 2.42 -19.35
N LEU A 37 -9.74 1.36 -18.61
CA LEU A 37 -10.00 0.04 -19.17
C LEU A 37 -11.21 0.04 -20.11
N THR A 38 -12.33 0.65 -19.71
CA THR A 38 -13.52 0.76 -20.56
C THR A 38 -13.19 1.43 -21.90
N ARG A 39 -12.35 2.47 -21.90
CA ARG A 39 -11.90 3.12 -23.15
C ARG A 39 -11.00 2.22 -24.00
N LEU A 40 -10.08 1.48 -23.38
CA LEU A 40 -9.18 0.56 -24.09
C LEU A 40 -9.96 -0.60 -24.72
N LEU A 41 -10.90 -1.18 -23.96
CA LEU A 41 -11.76 -2.26 -24.42
C LEU A 41 -12.68 -1.80 -25.56
N GLY A 42 -13.27 -0.59 -25.46
CA GLY A 42 -14.07 -0.02 -26.54
C GLY A 42 -13.29 0.15 -27.85
N ARG A 43 -12.08 0.73 -27.78
CA ARG A 43 -11.21 0.89 -28.96
C ARG A 43 -10.82 -0.44 -29.61
N SER A 44 -10.66 -1.49 -28.81
CA SER A 44 -10.30 -2.80 -29.33
C SER A 44 -11.44 -3.45 -30.12
N ARG A 45 -12.71 -3.08 -29.86
CA ARG A 45 -13.87 -3.57 -30.62
C ARG A 45 -14.01 -2.88 -31.97
N ASP A 46 -13.67 -1.59 -32.02
CA ASP A 46 -13.76 -0.78 -33.25
C ASP A 46 -12.65 -1.13 -34.26
N ALA A 47 -11.65 -1.92 -33.87
CA ALA A 47 -10.54 -2.32 -34.72
C ALA A 47 -10.93 -3.50 -35.64
N ASP A 48 -11.46 -3.18 -36.82
CA ASP A 48 -11.91 -4.16 -37.81
C ASP A 48 -10.81 -5.18 -38.18
N GLY A 49 -11.11 -6.47 -38.02
CA GLY A 49 -10.27 -7.60 -38.45
C GLY A 49 -9.02 -7.91 -37.63
N SER A 50 -8.69 -7.15 -36.57
CA SER A 50 -7.48 -7.38 -35.77
C SER A 50 -7.78 -8.23 -34.53
N VAL A 51 -6.94 -9.22 -34.22
CA VAL A 51 -7.06 -9.98 -32.96
C VAL A 51 -6.80 -9.03 -31.78
N PRO A 52 -7.76 -8.88 -30.84
CA PRO A 52 -7.60 -8.03 -29.67
C PRO A 52 -6.35 -8.39 -28.87
N GLN A 53 -5.51 -7.40 -28.59
CA GLN A 53 -4.30 -7.60 -27.80
C GLN A 53 -4.66 -7.67 -26.31
N PRO A 54 -4.09 -8.61 -25.53
CA PRO A 54 -4.39 -8.74 -24.12
C PRO A 54 -3.93 -7.50 -23.32
N VAL A 55 -4.74 -7.08 -22.35
CA VAL A 55 -4.40 -6.01 -21.42
C VAL A 55 -4.02 -6.63 -20.08
N VAL A 56 -2.73 -6.52 -19.74
CA VAL A 56 -2.23 -6.91 -18.42
C VAL A 56 -2.32 -5.74 -17.46
N VAL A 57 -2.84 -5.98 -16.26
CA VAL A 57 -2.97 -5.02 -15.17
C VAL A 57 -2.07 -5.46 -14.02
N LEU A 58 -1.14 -4.60 -13.62
CA LEU A 58 -0.16 -4.87 -12.58
C LEU A 58 -0.36 -3.92 -11.39
N PRO A 59 -0.77 -4.41 -10.21
CA PRO A 59 -0.80 -3.63 -8.97
C PRO A 59 0.62 -3.25 -8.53
N MET A 60 0.89 -1.94 -8.45
CA MET A 60 2.18 -1.39 -8.04
C MET A 60 2.18 -1.09 -6.53
N THR A 61 2.31 -2.17 -5.76
CA THR A 61 2.35 -2.18 -4.29
C THR A 61 3.44 -3.13 -3.81
N PHE A 62 4.00 -2.82 -2.63
CA PHE A 62 4.82 -3.74 -1.87
C PHE A 62 4.05 -4.38 -0.71
N GLY A 63 2.73 -4.53 -0.85
CA GLY A 63 1.89 -5.21 0.13
C GLY A 63 1.49 -4.35 1.34
N ARG A 64 1.87 -3.06 1.40
CA ARG A 64 1.28 -2.15 2.41
C ARG A 64 -0.17 -1.83 2.09
N ASN A 65 -0.56 -1.91 0.82
CA ASN A 65 -1.94 -1.79 0.36
C ASN A 65 -2.48 -3.13 -0.21
N PRO A 66 -2.88 -4.08 0.65
CA PRO A 66 -3.46 -5.35 0.18
C PRO A 66 -4.80 -5.15 -0.55
N THR A 67 -5.58 -4.13 -0.15
CA THR A 67 -6.86 -3.81 -0.79
C THR A 67 -6.69 -3.39 -2.26
N LEU A 68 -5.56 -2.79 -2.65
CA LEU A 68 -5.26 -2.44 -4.04
C LEU A 68 -5.38 -3.63 -4.99
N VAL A 69 -4.85 -4.80 -4.59
CA VAL A 69 -4.87 -6.01 -5.42
C VAL A 69 -6.31 -6.50 -5.58
N ALA A 70 -7.05 -6.57 -4.47
CA ALA A 70 -8.44 -7.01 -4.47
C ALA A 70 -9.35 -6.06 -5.26
N ASP A 71 -9.19 -4.75 -5.11
CA ASP A 71 -10.00 -3.75 -5.81
C ASP A 71 -9.68 -3.69 -7.31
N THR A 72 -8.41 -3.91 -7.67
CA THR A 72 -8.02 -4.11 -9.07
C THR A 72 -8.72 -5.36 -9.62
N ALA A 73 -8.68 -6.49 -8.91
CA ALA A 73 -9.36 -7.72 -9.33
C ALA A 73 -10.88 -7.54 -9.47
N LYS A 74 -11.54 -6.86 -8.53
CA LYS A 74 -12.98 -6.52 -8.61
C LYS A 74 -13.29 -5.70 -9.86
N THR A 75 -12.45 -4.71 -10.16
CA THR A 75 -12.61 -3.87 -11.36
C THR A 75 -12.52 -4.70 -12.64
N LEU A 76 -11.52 -5.60 -12.72
CA LEU A 76 -11.34 -6.48 -13.87
C LEU A 76 -12.49 -7.49 -14.00
N ARG A 77 -12.95 -8.07 -12.90
CA ARG A 77 -14.09 -9.00 -12.88
C ARG A 77 -15.34 -8.32 -13.42
N TRP A 78 -15.66 -7.11 -12.95
CA TRP A 78 -16.85 -6.40 -13.38
C TRP A 78 -16.83 -6.12 -14.90
N LEU A 79 -15.69 -5.69 -15.42
CA LEU A 79 -15.49 -5.47 -16.86
C LEU A 79 -15.56 -6.77 -17.66
N GLY A 80 -15.00 -7.86 -17.15
CA GLY A 80 -15.06 -9.18 -17.81
C GLY A 80 -16.47 -9.78 -17.85
N THR A 81 -17.33 -9.47 -16.87
CA THR A 81 -18.72 -9.96 -16.83
C THR A 81 -19.69 -9.14 -17.70
N GLY A 82 -19.38 -7.87 -17.98
CA GLY A 82 -20.24 -6.95 -18.75
C GLY A 82 -20.35 -7.29 -20.24
N ASP A 83 -19.52 -8.20 -20.74
CA ASP A 83 -19.30 -8.48 -22.17
C ASP A 83 -20.01 -9.74 -22.67
N SER A 84 -21.12 -10.11 -22.03
CA SER A 84 -21.94 -11.28 -22.41
C SER A 84 -22.63 -11.14 -23.79
N ASN A 85 -22.45 -10.02 -24.49
CA ASN A 85 -23.00 -9.75 -25.83
C ASN A 85 -21.90 -9.89 -26.90
N GLY A 86 -21.54 -11.12 -27.25
CA GLY A 86 -21.09 -11.57 -28.58
C GLY A 86 -19.80 -11.02 -29.22
N ASP A 87 -19.31 -9.84 -28.83
CA ASP A 87 -18.08 -9.24 -29.38
C ASP A 87 -16.87 -9.64 -28.54
N ALA A 88 -15.85 -10.18 -29.20
CA ALA A 88 -14.61 -10.60 -28.56
C ALA A 88 -13.83 -9.37 -28.07
N ALA A 89 -14.07 -8.96 -26.82
CA ALA A 89 -13.27 -7.94 -26.15
C ALA A 89 -11.84 -8.42 -25.90
N ALA A 90 -10.91 -7.47 -25.75
CA ALA A 90 -9.52 -7.77 -25.41
C ALA A 90 -9.41 -8.56 -24.10
N PRO A 91 -8.68 -9.70 -24.08
CA PRO A 91 -8.49 -10.47 -22.86
C PRO A 91 -7.83 -9.63 -21.75
N LEU A 92 -8.39 -9.68 -20.53
CA LEU A 92 -7.83 -9.03 -19.35
C LEU A 92 -7.06 -10.03 -18.49
N ALA A 93 -5.87 -9.65 -18.04
CA ALA A 93 -5.10 -10.39 -17.04
C ALA A 93 -4.68 -9.50 -15.88
N LEU A 94 -4.80 -10.02 -14.67
CA LEU A 94 -4.20 -9.47 -13.46
C LEU A 94 -2.87 -10.16 -13.23
N ALA A 95 -1.78 -9.40 -13.22
CA ALA A 95 -0.48 -9.88 -12.80
C ALA A 95 -0.39 -9.94 -11.27
N ASP A 96 0.51 -10.78 -10.75
CA ASP A 96 0.92 -10.69 -9.34
C ASP A 96 1.40 -9.28 -9.03
N ALA A 97 1.14 -8.79 -7.82
CA ALA A 97 1.60 -7.48 -7.39
C ALA A 97 3.13 -7.33 -7.55
N PHE A 98 3.59 -6.09 -7.67
CA PHE A 98 5.01 -5.78 -7.84
C PHE A 98 5.86 -6.49 -6.76
N GLY A 99 5.48 -6.31 -5.49
CA GLY A 99 6.12 -6.97 -4.36
C GLY A 99 5.13 -7.26 -3.23
N THR A 100 5.69 -7.69 -2.11
CA THR A 100 4.98 -8.04 -0.87
C THR A 100 5.65 -7.36 0.31
N GLY A 101 5.02 -7.37 1.48
CA GLY A 101 5.57 -6.73 2.68
C GLY A 101 6.95 -7.31 3.06
N ASP A 102 7.17 -8.60 2.77
CA ASP A 102 8.46 -9.26 2.97
C ASP A 102 9.54 -8.73 2.02
N HIS A 103 9.18 -8.48 0.75
CA HIS A 103 10.09 -7.85 -0.19
C HIS A 103 10.46 -6.43 0.27
N LEU A 104 9.48 -5.62 0.69
CA LEU A 104 9.75 -4.29 1.25
C LEU A 104 10.67 -4.34 2.46
N THR A 105 10.38 -5.26 3.39
CA THR A 105 11.22 -5.51 4.57
C THR A 105 12.65 -5.87 4.17
N ALA A 106 12.83 -6.75 3.19
CA ALA A 106 14.16 -7.16 2.72
C ALA A 106 14.94 -5.98 2.09
N TRP A 107 14.29 -5.15 1.27
CA TRP A 107 14.93 -3.97 0.68
C TRP A 107 15.25 -2.90 1.72
N LEU A 108 14.36 -2.64 2.68
CA LEU A 108 14.62 -1.71 3.78
C LEU A 108 15.75 -2.20 4.68
N ARG A 109 15.85 -3.52 4.94
CA ARG A 109 17.01 -4.10 5.64
C ARG A 109 18.30 -3.90 4.86
N THR A 110 18.27 -4.04 3.54
CA THR A 110 19.42 -3.76 2.68
C THR A 110 19.80 -2.28 2.75
N ALA A 111 18.81 -1.37 2.71
CA ALA A 111 19.03 0.06 2.90
C ALA A 111 19.63 0.38 4.28
N ALA A 112 19.20 -0.29 5.35
CA ALA A 112 19.78 -0.14 6.69
C ALA A 112 21.27 -0.55 6.74
N VAL A 113 21.65 -1.62 6.03
CA VAL A 113 23.07 -2.02 5.87
C VAL A 113 23.86 -0.95 5.13
N GLU A 114 23.31 -0.43 4.04
CA GLU A 114 23.96 0.64 3.27
C GLU A 114 24.08 1.95 4.06
N VAL A 115 23.04 2.35 4.80
CA VAL A 115 23.05 3.50 5.71
C VAL A 115 24.20 3.38 6.71
N ARG A 116 24.31 2.23 7.38
CA ARG A 116 25.41 1.97 8.33
C ARG A 116 26.78 2.05 7.66
N ARG A 117 26.90 1.54 6.44
CA ARG A 117 28.14 1.55 5.67
C ARG A 117 28.56 2.98 5.27
N ARG A 118 27.59 3.84 4.97
CA ARG A 118 27.83 5.26 4.63
C ARG A 118 28.17 6.08 5.87
N SER A 119 27.49 5.85 6.98
CA SER A 119 27.73 6.53 8.25
C SER A 119 27.33 5.65 9.42
N ALA A 120 28.31 5.26 10.24
CA ALA A 120 28.08 4.43 11.42
C ALA A 120 27.26 5.13 12.51
N GLU A 121 27.19 6.46 12.49
CA GLU A 121 26.43 7.29 13.44
C GLU A 121 25.05 7.71 12.92
N ALA A 122 24.71 7.37 11.67
CA ALA A 122 23.42 7.76 11.10
C ALA A 122 22.27 6.90 11.65
N ALA A 123 21.16 7.55 11.95
CA ALA A 123 19.87 6.90 12.10
C ALA A 123 19.18 6.75 10.74
N MET A 124 18.28 5.78 10.63
CA MET A 124 17.41 5.57 9.49
C MET A 124 15.98 5.94 9.87
N LEU A 125 15.36 6.80 9.08
CA LEU A 125 13.94 7.12 9.20
C LEU A 125 13.18 6.54 8.00
N ILE A 126 12.38 5.51 8.24
CA ILE A 126 11.53 4.88 7.22
C ILE A 126 10.25 5.71 7.07
N THR A 127 10.00 6.25 5.89
CA THR A 127 8.84 7.13 5.67
C THR A 127 7.92 6.66 4.55
N ALA A 128 6.63 6.90 4.71
CA ALA A 128 5.66 6.86 3.63
C ALA A 128 4.68 8.03 3.79
N ASP A 129 3.94 8.37 2.74
CA ASP A 129 2.79 9.26 2.91
C ASP A 129 1.74 8.57 3.78
N ALA A 130 1.12 9.35 4.66
CA ALA A 130 0.02 8.89 5.50
C ALA A 130 -1.13 8.38 4.63
N ALA A 131 -1.65 7.21 4.97
CA ALA A 131 -2.73 6.56 4.24
C ALA A 131 -3.89 6.24 5.20
N ASN A 132 -4.40 5.00 5.16
CA ASN A 132 -5.35 4.54 6.15
C ASN A 132 -4.62 3.90 7.36
N PRO A 133 -5.28 3.74 8.52
CA PRO A 133 -4.63 3.24 9.73
C PRO A 133 -4.02 1.85 9.60
N PHE A 134 -4.54 0.98 8.73
CA PHE A 134 -4.01 -0.36 8.53
C PHE A 134 -2.72 -0.35 7.70
N ASP A 135 -2.71 0.40 6.60
CA ASP A 135 -1.50 0.61 5.79
C ASP A 135 -0.39 1.28 6.62
N ASP A 136 -0.76 2.22 7.49
CA ASP A 136 0.17 2.88 8.41
C ASP A 136 0.67 1.91 9.47
N ALA A 137 -0.20 1.10 10.10
CA ALA A 137 0.21 0.07 11.05
C ALA A 137 1.16 -0.96 10.42
N GLU A 138 0.94 -1.32 9.17
CA GLU A 138 1.84 -2.18 8.41
C GLU A 138 3.23 -1.54 8.23
N LEU A 139 3.31 -0.21 8.08
CA LEU A 139 4.60 0.51 8.11
C LEU A 139 5.35 0.27 9.42
N TYR A 140 4.64 0.40 10.54
CA TYR A 140 5.22 0.20 11.88
C TYR A 140 5.65 -1.25 12.08
N ARG A 141 4.87 -2.22 11.60
CA ARG A 141 5.24 -3.65 11.63
C ARG A 141 6.53 -3.90 10.83
N ILE A 142 6.60 -3.41 9.60
CA ILE A 142 7.78 -3.52 8.73
C ILE A 142 8.98 -2.84 9.38
N THR A 143 8.81 -1.63 9.92
CA THR A 143 9.87 -0.89 10.63
C THR A 143 10.39 -1.68 11.83
N HIS A 144 9.50 -2.31 12.60
CA HIS A 144 9.91 -3.17 13.71
C HIS A 144 10.76 -4.35 13.24
N LEU A 145 10.39 -5.00 12.13
CA LEU A 145 11.18 -6.10 11.55
C LEU A 145 12.53 -5.62 11.03
N VAL A 146 12.58 -4.45 10.37
CA VAL A 146 13.83 -3.84 9.91
C VAL A 146 14.73 -3.48 11.10
N ARG A 147 14.18 -2.94 12.18
CA ARG A 147 14.94 -2.63 13.40
C ARG A 147 15.50 -3.90 14.05
N THR A 148 14.68 -4.94 14.15
CA THR A 148 15.02 -6.19 14.85
C THR A 148 16.03 -7.04 14.07
N HIS A 149 15.94 -7.04 12.73
CA HIS A 149 16.77 -7.87 11.86
C HIS A 149 17.73 -7.07 10.96
N GLY A 150 17.86 -5.77 11.22
CA GLY A 150 18.68 -4.84 10.43
C GLY A 150 20.12 -4.75 10.92
N ALA A 151 20.85 -3.78 10.35
CA ALA A 151 22.29 -3.62 10.56
C ALA A 151 22.70 -3.03 11.92
N GLY A 152 21.76 -2.83 12.85
CA GLY A 152 22.00 -2.24 14.17
C GLY A 152 22.05 -0.71 14.20
N VAL A 153 21.59 -0.03 13.14
CA VAL A 153 21.37 1.43 13.17
C VAL A 153 20.07 1.75 13.92
N PRO A 154 19.95 2.91 14.59
CA PRO A 154 18.67 3.37 15.08
C PRO A 154 17.67 3.49 13.91
N VAL A 155 16.49 2.88 14.05
CA VAL A 155 15.44 2.90 13.02
C VAL A 155 14.16 3.43 13.65
N GLU A 156 13.62 4.50 13.07
CA GLU A 156 12.31 5.07 13.38
C GLU A 156 11.44 5.12 12.12
N THR A 157 10.15 5.42 12.29
CA THR A 157 9.22 5.55 11.17
C THR A 157 8.28 6.74 11.26
N ALA A 158 7.80 7.17 10.10
CA ALA A 158 6.78 8.19 9.95
C ALA A 158 5.88 7.91 8.74
N ALA A 159 4.60 7.66 9.00
CA ALA A 159 3.53 7.89 8.03
C ALA A 159 3.19 9.39 8.06
N ALA A 160 3.79 10.16 7.14
CA ALA A 160 3.77 11.60 7.19
C ALA A 160 2.73 12.17 6.22
N GLY A 161 1.83 13.01 6.73
CA GLY A 161 0.89 13.77 5.90
C GLY A 161 1.45 15.09 5.36
N SER A 162 2.64 15.51 5.82
CA SER A 162 3.30 16.77 5.47
C SER A 162 4.77 16.75 5.85
N ALA A 163 5.55 17.74 5.40
CA ALA A 163 6.93 17.92 5.87
C ALA A 163 7.01 18.14 7.38
N ALA A 164 6.03 18.84 7.99
CA ALA A 164 5.98 19.03 9.43
C ALA A 164 5.84 17.70 10.20
N GLY A 165 4.98 16.79 9.73
CA GLY A 165 4.83 15.47 10.33
C GLY A 165 6.11 14.62 10.21
N LEU A 166 6.83 14.74 9.08
CA LEU A 166 8.15 14.11 8.93
C LEU A 166 9.16 14.70 9.92
N LEU A 167 9.17 16.02 10.09
CA LEU A 167 10.08 16.73 10.99
C LEU A 167 9.89 16.31 12.46
N GLU A 168 8.66 16.00 12.88
CA GLU A 168 8.40 15.46 14.22
C GLU A 168 9.13 14.13 14.46
N ALA A 169 9.18 13.26 13.46
CA ALA A 169 9.92 12.00 13.57
C ALA A 169 11.44 12.21 13.62
N VAL A 170 11.95 13.16 12.84
CA VAL A 170 13.36 13.59 12.92
C VAL A 170 13.68 14.12 14.32
N ARG A 171 12.80 14.97 14.90
CA ARG A 171 12.98 15.48 16.26
C ARG A 171 12.99 14.36 17.30
N ARG A 172 12.18 13.32 17.15
CA ARG A 172 12.25 12.12 18.02
C ARG A 172 13.62 11.44 17.93
N LEU A 173 14.14 11.23 16.71
CA LEU A 173 15.48 10.65 16.52
C LEU A 173 16.59 11.51 17.14
N ARG A 174 16.49 12.84 17.05
CA ARG A 174 17.43 13.77 17.72
C ARG A 174 17.37 13.65 19.23
N LEU A 175 16.19 13.55 19.81
CA LEU A 175 16.00 13.33 21.26
C LEU A 175 16.58 11.98 21.72
N LEU A 176 16.61 10.99 20.84
CA LEU A 176 17.27 9.70 21.06
C LEU A 176 18.79 9.74 20.81
N GLY A 177 19.35 10.91 20.52
CA GLY A 177 20.80 11.13 20.36
C GLY A 177 21.33 11.02 18.92
N SER A 178 20.45 10.86 17.93
CA SER A 178 20.87 10.79 16.52
C SER A 178 21.31 12.17 16.02
N LYS A 179 22.53 12.26 15.50
CA LYS A 179 23.09 13.51 14.95
C LYS A 179 22.89 13.68 13.46
N HIS A 180 22.54 12.60 12.77
CA HIS A 180 22.31 12.56 11.35
C HIS A 180 21.25 11.52 11.04
N THR A 181 20.30 11.85 10.16
CA THR A 181 19.20 10.96 9.80
C THR A 181 19.12 10.79 8.28
N ILE A 182 19.20 9.55 7.81
CA ILE A 182 18.94 9.21 6.42
C ILE A 182 17.48 8.79 6.29
N VAL A 183 16.72 9.53 5.49
CA VAL A 183 15.28 9.32 5.26
C VAL A 183 15.08 8.41 4.06
N VAL A 184 14.46 7.25 4.30
CA VAL A 184 14.30 6.16 3.33
C VAL A 184 12.82 5.96 3.03
N PRO A 185 12.37 6.09 1.77
CA PRO A 185 10.96 5.90 1.43
C PRO A 185 10.58 4.41 1.47
N ALA A 186 9.44 4.09 2.06
CA ALA A 186 8.83 2.76 2.08
C ALA A 186 7.84 2.60 0.92
N GLY A 187 8.33 2.78 -0.30
CA GLY A 187 7.52 2.85 -1.51
C GLY A 187 8.36 3.08 -2.76
N PHE A 188 7.71 3.54 -3.82
CA PHE A 188 8.35 3.78 -5.11
C PHE A 188 8.99 5.16 -5.23
N ARG A 189 8.82 6.03 -4.22
CA ARG A 189 9.31 7.40 -4.20
C ARG A 189 10.80 7.52 -4.50
N ARG A 190 11.14 8.47 -5.38
CA ARG A 190 12.51 8.74 -5.83
C ARG A 190 12.92 10.21 -5.72
N THR A 191 11.98 11.07 -5.36
CA THR A 191 12.17 12.50 -5.16
C THR A 191 11.94 12.86 -3.69
N PRO A 192 12.54 13.95 -3.20
CA PRO A 192 12.41 14.38 -1.81
C PRO A 192 11.06 15.08 -1.53
N VAL A 193 9.95 14.42 -1.86
CA VAL A 193 8.59 14.97 -1.71
C VAL A 193 7.82 14.16 -0.67
N VAL A 194 7.00 14.79 0.17
CA VAL A 194 6.05 14.15 1.10
C VAL A 194 4.70 14.82 0.89
N SER A 195 3.64 14.06 0.63
CA SER A 195 2.30 14.59 0.35
C SER A 195 2.31 15.77 -0.63
N SER A 196 3.06 15.64 -1.73
CA SER A 196 3.25 16.68 -2.77
C SER A 196 4.01 17.95 -2.32
N GLU A 197 4.59 17.97 -1.13
CA GLU A 197 5.45 19.04 -0.61
C GLU A 197 6.94 18.68 -0.73
N LEU A 198 7.76 19.59 -1.28
CA LEU A 198 9.21 19.41 -1.34
C LEU A 198 9.83 19.54 0.06
N VAL A 199 10.59 18.53 0.48
CA VAL A 199 11.31 18.52 1.75
C VAL A 199 12.74 19.04 1.54
N PRO A 200 13.17 20.10 2.24
CA PRO A 200 14.45 20.75 2.02
C PRO A 200 15.61 20.08 2.78
N TYR A 201 15.85 18.78 2.52
CA TYR A 201 16.94 18.00 3.13
C TYR A 201 18.30 18.72 3.04
N GLY A 202 19.06 18.69 4.14
CA GLY A 202 20.37 19.37 4.24
C GLY A 202 20.29 20.87 4.51
N SER A 203 19.10 21.43 4.74
CA SER A 203 18.93 22.86 5.06
C SER A 203 17.84 23.12 6.11
N GLY A 204 17.93 24.28 6.78
CA GLY A 204 16.96 24.69 7.80
C GLY A 204 16.75 23.64 8.90
N ASP A 205 15.49 23.36 9.21
CA ASP A 205 15.06 22.37 10.19
C ASP A 205 15.39 20.92 9.78
N PHE A 206 15.84 20.69 8.54
CA PHE A 206 16.27 19.41 7.97
C PHE A 206 17.78 19.36 7.70
N SER A 207 18.57 20.26 8.31
CA SER A 207 20.02 20.41 8.08
C SER A 207 20.86 19.16 8.36
N ASP A 208 20.44 18.31 9.28
CA ASP A 208 21.09 17.05 9.65
C ASP A 208 20.45 15.83 8.95
N THR A 209 19.66 16.04 7.90
CA THR A 209 18.95 14.97 7.21
C THR A 209 19.37 14.83 5.74
N GLU A 210 19.39 13.60 5.25
CA GLU A 210 19.64 13.26 3.85
C GLU A 210 18.51 12.40 3.29
N PHE A 211 18.11 12.64 2.05
CA PHE A 211 17.20 11.74 1.33
C PHE A 211 17.97 10.58 0.72
N TYR A 212 17.57 9.35 1.04
CA TYR A 212 18.24 8.14 0.56
C TYR A 212 18.18 7.96 -0.97
N GLY A 213 17.13 8.50 -1.60
CA GLY A 213 16.74 8.15 -2.97
C GLY A 213 15.72 7.01 -3.01
N GLY A 214 15.49 6.46 -4.19
CA GLY A 214 14.61 5.29 -4.36
C GLY A 214 15.20 4.01 -3.78
N LEU A 215 14.35 3.17 -3.17
CA LEU A 215 14.76 1.84 -2.66
C LEU A 215 15.30 0.94 -3.78
N LEU A 216 14.74 1.07 -4.97
CA LEU A 216 15.09 0.30 -6.15
C LEU A 216 15.52 1.23 -7.28
N SER A 217 16.48 0.76 -8.07
CA SER A 217 16.82 1.42 -9.33
C SER A 217 15.68 1.26 -10.34
N GLU A 218 15.55 2.20 -11.29
CA GLU A 218 14.56 2.09 -12.38
C GLU A 218 14.70 0.78 -13.14
N ARG A 219 15.93 0.36 -13.42
CA ARG A 219 16.21 -0.91 -14.11
C ARG A 219 15.67 -2.12 -13.34
N ALA A 220 15.79 -2.13 -12.02
CA ALA A 220 15.23 -3.19 -11.19
C ALA A 220 13.70 -3.18 -11.23
N VAL A 221 13.08 -1.99 -11.15
CA VAL A 221 11.62 -1.83 -11.26
C VAL A 221 11.11 -2.32 -12.62
N LEU A 222 11.72 -1.86 -13.72
CA LEU A 222 11.36 -2.25 -15.07
C LEU A 222 11.52 -3.76 -15.31
N ARG A 223 12.57 -4.37 -14.74
CA ARG A 223 12.78 -5.81 -14.81
C ARG A 223 11.65 -6.58 -14.14
N VAL A 224 11.29 -6.21 -12.90
CA VAL A 224 10.19 -6.85 -12.18
C VAL A 224 8.87 -6.67 -12.92
N ILE A 225 8.59 -5.47 -13.44
CA ILE A 225 7.40 -5.23 -14.27
C ILE A 225 7.37 -6.17 -15.48
N GLY A 226 8.48 -6.27 -16.20
CA GLY A 226 8.59 -7.15 -17.37
C GLY A 226 8.41 -8.63 -17.03
N GLU A 227 8.95 -9.09 -15.89
CA GLU A 227 8.74 -10.44 -15.37
C GLU A 227 7.27 -10.70 -15.03
N ARG A 228 6.64 -9.83 -14.22
CA ARG A 228 5.22 -9.94 -13.85
C ARG A 228 4.29 -9.94 -15.07
N VAL A 229 4.55 -9.09 -16.06
CA VAL A 229 3.75 -9.03 -17.29
C VAL A 229 3.90 -10.31 -18.10
N ARG A 230 5.12 -10.83 -18.25
CA ARG A 230 5.38 -12.08 -18.98
C ARG A 230 4.68 -13.26 -18.31
N ASP A 231 4.75 -13.34 -16.98
CA ASP A 231 4.13 -14.41 -16.21
C ASP A 231 2.60 -14.35 -16.32
N ALA A 232 2.02 -13.15 -16.28
CA ALA A 232 0.58 -12.95 -16.47
C ALA A 232 0.11 -13.34 -17.87
N LEU A 233 0.85 -12.96 -18.92
CA LEU A 233 0.54 -13.37 -20.30
C LEU A 233 0.66 -14.88 -20.49
N HIS A 234 1.68 -15.49 -19.89
CA HIS A 234 1.84 -16.94 -19.90
C HIS A 234 0.70 -17.63 -19.15
N ALA A 235 0.28 -17.14 -17.97
CA ALA A 235 -0.87 -17.68 -17.26
C ALA A 235 -2.16 -17.55 -18.09
N LEU A 236 -2.34 -16.40 -18.75
CA LEU A 236 -3.48 -16.14 -19.62
C LEU A 236 -3.55 -17.09 -20.82
N SER A 237 -2.40 -17.47 -21.41
CA SER A 237 -2.37 -18.47 -22.48
C SER A 237 -2.80 -19.87 -22.03
N HIS A 238 -2.89 -20.10 -20.71
CA HIS A 238 -3.43 -21.31 -20.08
C HIS A 238 -4.84 -21.08 -19.50
N GLY A 239 -5.53 -20.00 -19.89
CA GLY A 239 -6.88 -19.67 -19.42
C GLY A 239 -6.96 -19.12 -17.99
N ARG A 240 -5.82 -18.73 -17.39
CA ARG A 240 -5.78 -18.17 -16.03
C ARG A 240 -5.61 -16.67 -16.09
N THR A 241 -6.63 -15.93 -15.68
CA THR A 241 -6.64 -14.45 -15.73
C THR A 241 -6.01 -13.79 -14.51
N GLY A 242 -5.75 -14.54 -13.43
CA GLY A 242 -5.27 -14.00 -12.15
C GLY A 242 -6.34 -13.30 -11.30
N VAL A 243 -7.54 -13.05 -11.84
CA VAL A 243 -8.61 -12.33 -11.14
C VAL A 243 -9.09 -13.06 -9.90
N GLU A 244 -9.30 -14.38 -9.97
CA GLU A 244 -9.77 -15.16 -8.81
C GLU A 244 -8.76 -15.14 -7.66
N ALA A 245 -7.46 -15.24 -7.96
CA ALA A 245 -6.41 -15.11 -6.95
C ALA A 245 -6.38 -13.70 -6.35
N GLY A 246 -6.51 -12.66 -7.18
CA GLY A 246 -6.53 -11.28 -6.73
C GLY A 246 -7.71 -10.93 -5.82
N LEU A 247 -8.89 -11.52 -6.05
CA LEU A 247 -10.05 -11.34 -5.17
C LEU A 247 -9.81 -11.87 -3.75
N GLN A 248 -8.95 -12.87 -3.59
CA GLN A 248 -8.58 -13.45 -2.30
C GLN A 248 -7.46 -12.67 -1.58
N ALA A 249 -6.85 -11.68 -2.24
CA ALA A 249 -5.65 -11.01 -1.72
C ALA A 249 -5.86 -10.27 -0.38
N ASP A 250 -7.04 -9.73 -0.13
CA ASP A 250 -7.35 -9.00 1.11
C ASP A 250 -7.73 -9.92 2.30
N HIS A 251 -7.99 -11.21 2.04
CA HIS A 251 -8.52 -12.13 3.06
C HIS A 251 -7.47 -12.52 4.12
N GLY A 252 -6.20 -12.17 3.93
CA GLY A 252 -5.10 -12.42 4.87
C GLY A 252 -4.60 -11.19 5.63
N HIS A 253 -5.14 -9.99 5.38
CA HIS A 253 -4.55 -8.72 5.85
C HIS A 253 -5.46 -7.85 6.72
N GLY A 254 -6.72 -8.25 6.91
CA GLY A 254 -7.62 -7.64 7.89
C GLY A 254 -7.86 -8.59 9.06
N TYR A 255 -8.05 -8.02 10.25
CA TYR A 255 -8.67 -8.69 11.39
C TYR A 255 -9.80 -9.57 10.86
N ALA A 256 -9.62 -10.90 10.94
CA ALA A 256 -10.61 -11.88 10.55
C ALA A 256 -11.96 -11.40 11.09
N HIS A 257 -12.96 -11.34 10.22
CA HIS A 257 -14.35 -11.03 10.53
C HIS A 257 -14.64 -11.22 12.01
N SER A 258 -14.53 -10.14 12.80
CA SER A 258 -15.09 -10.19 14.12
C SER A 258 -16.58 -10.24 13.88
N HIS A 259 -17.13 -11.45 13.91
CA HIS A 259 -18.47 -11.70 14.42
C HIS A 259 -18.51 -11.25 15.89
N ALA A 260 -18.17 -9.99 16.16
CA ALA A 260 -18.63 -9.31 17.33
C ALA A 260 -20.01 -8.80 16.92
N PHE A 261 -21.06 -9.48 17.41
CA PHE A 261 -22.50 -9.29 17.17
C PHE A 261 -23.24 -10.27 16.24
N GLU A 262 -22.73 -11.49 15.99
CA GLU A 262 -23.59 -12.61 15.58
C GLU A 262 -23.46 -13.81 16.53
N GLU A 263 -23.70 -13.56 17.81
CA GLU A 263 -24.11 -14.60 18.75
C GLU A 263 -25.20 -14.04 19.67
N SER A 264 -26.43 -13.98 19.15
CA SER A 264 -27.65 -14.17 19.95
C SER A 264 -28.86 -14.35 19.03
N VAL A 265 -28.94 -15.49 18.35
CA VAL A 265 -30.26 -16.06 18.05
C VAL A 265 -30.75 -16.70 19.34
N GLY A 266 -31.70 -16.05 20.02
CA GLY A 266 -32.29 -16.55 21.25
C GLY A 266 -33.65 -15.92 21.53
N HIS A 267 -34.66 -16.42 20.84
CA HIS A 267 -36.09 -16.47 21.20
C HIS A 267 -36.74 -15.23 21.85
N SER A 268 -37.58 -14.57 21.06
CA SER A 268 -38.61 -13.64 21.52
C SER A 268 -39.63 -14.33 22.43
N HIS A 269 -39.61 -14.01 23.72
CA HIS A 269 -40.73 -14.26 24.64
C HIS A 269 -41.42 -12.92 24.98
N PRO A 270 -42.75 -12.82 24.83
CA PRO A 270 -43.49 -11.64 25.22
C PRO A 270 -43.76 -11.71 26.73
N HIS A 271 -43.18 -10.79 27.51
CA HIS A 271 -43.54 -10.63 28.91
C HIS A 271 -44.13 -9.25 29.19
N SER A 272 -45.42 -9.34 29.53
CA SER A 272 -46.30 -8.34 30.12
C SER A 272 -45.67 -7.67 31.35
N HIS A 273 -45.86 -6.34 31.45
CA HIS A 273 -45.53 -5.57 32.64
C HIS A 273 -46.43 -5.94 33.83
N GLY A 274 -45.82 -6.35 34.93
CA GLY A 274 -46.46 -6.58 36.23
C GLY A 274 -45.58 -6.07 37.36
N THR A 275 -46.14 -5.16 38.15
CA THR A 275 -45.62 -4.41 39.31
C THR A 275 -44.75 -5.18 40.31
N GLY A 276 -43.71 -4.52 40.85
CA GLY A 276 -43.12 -4.97 42.12
C GLY A 276 -41.79 -4.34 42.56
N ALA A 277 -41.87 -3.46 43.56
CA ALA A 277 -40.86 -3.14 44.59
C ALA A 277 -39.54 -2.44 44.20
N SER A 278 -39.44 -1.17 44.62
CA SER A 278 -38.23 -0.38 44.76
C SER A 278 -37.41 -0.78 46.00
N HIS A 279 -36.10 -0.93 45.85
CA HIS A 279 -35.15 -0.99 46.96
C HIS A 279 -34.19 0.22 46.88
N PRO A 280 -34.11 1.07 47.92
CA PRO A 280 -33.11 2.14 47.98
C PRO A 280 -31.77 1.60 48.50
N HIS A 281 -30.69 1.82 47.75
CA HIS A 281 -29.33 1.62 48.25
C HIS A 281 -28.80 2.91 48.88
N SER A 282 -28.38 2.79 50.13
CA SER A 282 -27.72 3.83 50.92
C SER A 282 -26.22 3.86 50.58
N HIS A 283 -25.68 5.05 50.32
CA HIS A 283 -24.24 5.27 50.12
C HIS A 283 -23.56 5.69 51.43
N PRO A 284 -22.43 5.08 51.81
CA PRO A 284 -21.60 5.54 52.93
C PRO A 284 -20.73 6.76 52.56
N ALA A 285 -20.51 7.63 53.56
CA ALA A 285 -19.88 8.95 53.46
C ALA A 285 -18.34 8.90 53.29
N PRO A 286 -17.72 9.96 52.73
CA PRO A 286 -16.30 9.97 52.38
C PRO A 286 -15.38 10.27 53.57
N ILE A 287 -14.20 9.63 53.57
CA ILE A 287 -13.15 9.73 54.58
C ILE A 287 -12.35 11.03 54.35
N GLY A 288 -12.24 11.84 55.41
CA GLY A 288 -11.49 13.11 55.44
C GLY A 288 -9.97 12.92 55.36
N ARG A 289 -9.31 13.91 54.76
CA ARG A 289 -7.84 14.04 54.64
C ARG A 289 -7.25 14.65 55.93
N ASN A 290 -6.06 14.18 56.30
CA ASN A 290 -5.05 14.98 57.01
C ASN A 290 -4.04 15.52 55.99
#